data_AF-X1CGR4-F1
#
_entry.id   AF-X1CGR4-F1
#
_cell.length_a   1.000
_cell.length_b   1.000
_cell.length_c   1.000
_cell.angle_alpha   90.00
_cell.angle_beta   90.00
_cell.angle_gamma   90.00
#
_symmetry.space_group_name_H-M   'P 1'
#
loop_
_entity.id
_entity.type
_entity.pdbx_description
1 polymer ?
#
loop_
_entity_poly.entity_id
_entity_poly.type
_entity_poly.pdbx_seq_one_letter_code
_entity_poly.pdbx_strand_id
1 'polypeptide(L)'
;MSEIVNNITGHKNVCTEVVGKNLCVGCGICASICPRENLKIEFNSFGEYNAFEIDNGCEEKCSLCLEVCPFYNNKDNEDTLGKKLFAE
;
A
#
# COMPACT_ATOMS: atom_id res chain seq x y z
N MET A 1 -1.21 -14.22 8.77
CA MET A 1 -0.60 -14.30 7.41
C MET A 1 -1.73 -14.49 6.43
N SER A 2 -2.55 -13.45 6.27
CA SER A 2 -3.81 -13.52 5.52
C SER A 2 -3.53 -13.63 4.02
N GLU A 3 -4.53 -14.14 3.29
CA GLU A 3 -4.58 -14.58 1.89
C GLU A 3 -4.17 -13.53 0.82
N ILE A 4 -3.57 -12.41 1.22
CA ILE A 4 -3.19 -11.26 0.39
C ILE A 4 -1.94 -11.55 -0.47
N VAL A 5 -1.12 -12.54 -0.09
CA VAL A 5 0.13 -12.85 -0.79
C VAL A 5 -0.05 -13.64 -2.10
N ASN A 6 -1.27 -14.08 -2.43
CA ASN A 6 -1.50 -15.05 -3.50
C ASN A 6 -1.69 -14.47 -4.92
N ASN A 7 -1.55 -13.15 -5.13
CA ASN A 7 -1.68 -12.54 -6.47
C ASN A 7 -0.51 -11.61 -6.81
N ILE A 8 0.73 -11.99 -6.47
CA ILE A 8 1.91 -11.23 -6.91
C ILE A 8 2.18 -11.56 -8.39
N THR A 9 1.51 -10.87 -9.30
CA THR A 9 1.98 -10.74 -10.68
C THR A 9 3.21 -9.82 -10.67
N GLY A 10 4.22 -10.13 -11.48
CA GLY A 10 5.63 -9.69 -11.31
C GLY A 10 5.98 -8.22 -11.52
N HIS A 11 5.14 -7.27 -11.11
CA HIS A 11 5.39 -5.84 -11.25
C HIS A 11 5.16 -5.08 -9.93
N LYS A 12 5.86 -3.95 -9.76
CA LYS A 12 5.90 -3.19 -8.50
C LYS A 12 4.79 -2.14 -8.45
N ASN A 13 4.01 -2.14 -7.38
CA ASN A 13 3.01 -1.12 -7.09
C ASN A 13 2.86 -0.95 -5.57
N VAL A 14 1.95 -0.08 -5.13
CA VAL A 14 1.76 0.20 -3.69
C VAL A 14 1.33 -1.05 -2.89
N CYS A 15 0.61 -1.98 -3.50
CA CYS A 15 0.17 -3.22 -2.85
C CYS A 15 1.37 -4.13 -2.54
N THR A 16 2.34 -4.25 -3.45
CA THR A 16 3.53 -5.09 -3.22
C THR A 16 4.61 -4.40 -2.39
N GLU A 17 4.86 -3.11 -2.61
CA GLU A 17 6.01 -2.41 -2.01
C GLU A 17 5.71 -1.73 -0.68
N VAL A 18 4.43 -1.50 -0.34
CA VAL A 18 4.01 -0.78 0.88
C VAL A 18 3.06 -1.62 1.71
N VAL A 19 1.93 -2.07 1.14
CA VAL A 19 0.96 -2.93 1.86
C VAL A 19 1.59 -4.26 2.24
N GLY A 20 2.25 -4.94 1.29
CA GLY A 20 2.95 -6.20 1.54
C GLY A 20 4.09 -6.10 2.55
N LYS A 21 4.56 -4.88 2.86
CA LYS A 21 5.59 -4.62 3.87
C LYS A 21 5.04 -4.06 5.18
N ASN A 22 3.71 -4.02 5.34
CA ASN A 22 3.03 -3.48 6.51
C ASN A 22 3.41 -2.01 6.82
N LEU A 23 3.50 -1.20 5.76
CA LEU A 23 3.80 0.24 5.84
C LEU A 23 2.61 1.11 5.42
N CYS A 24 1.48 0.50 5.07
CA CYS A 24 0.31 1.22 4.57
C CYS A 24 -0.49 1.80 5.75
N VAL A 25 -0.69 3.11 5.74
CA VAL A 25 -1.47 3.83 6.77
C VAL A 25 -2.91 4.13 6.32
N GLY A 26 -3.39 3.51 5.23
CA GLY A 26 -4.77 3.66 4.76
C GLY A 26 -5.17 5.04 4.21
N CYS A 27 -4.21 5.91 3.85
CA CYS A 27 -4.51 7.30 3.44
C CYS A 27 -5.29 7.48 2.12
N GLY A 28 -5.30 6.48 1.24
CA GLY A 28 -6.10 6.48 0.00
C GLY A 28 -5.57 7.24 -1.21
N ILE A 29 -4.48 8.00 -1.09
CA ILE A 29 -3.94 8.83 -2.21
C ILE A 29 -3.60 7.97 -3.45
N CYS A 30 -3.06 6.76 -3.25
CA CYS A 30 -2.73 5.84 -4.34
C CYS A 30 -3.95 5.42 -5.18
N ALA A 31 -5.11 5.22 -4.55
CA ALA A 31 -6.37 4.93 -5.24
C ALA A 31 -6.87 6.18 -5.97
N SER A 32 -6.82 7.35 -5.33
CA SER A 32 -7.29 8.61 -5.91
C SER A 32 -6.48 9.08 -7.13
N ILE A 33 -5.18 8.82 -7.17
CA ILE A 33 -4.32 9.26 -8.28
C ILE A 33 -4.27 8.28 -9.44
N CYS A 34 -4.74 7.03 -9.27
CA CYS A 34 -4.61 6.00 -10.29
C CYS A 34 -5.52 6.35 -11.48
N PRO A 35 -4.98 6.71 -12.67
CA PRO A 35 -5.80 7.14 -13.81
C PRO A 35 -6.59 6.01 -14.47
N ARG A 36 -6.28 4.76 -14.10
CA ARG A 36 -6.93 3.55 -14.58
C ARG A 36 -7.92 2.97 -13.58
N GLU A 37 -8.02 3.55 -12.38
CA GLU A 37 -8.88 3.05 -11.29
C GLU A 37 -8.55 1.60 -10.88
N ASN A 38 -7.32 1.14 -11.09
CA ASN A 38 -6.88 -0.23 -10.77
C ASN A 38 -6.59 -0.45 -9.28
N LEU A 39 -6.71 0.60 -8.46
CA LEU A 39 -6.42 0.57 -7.03
C LEU A 39 -7.64 1.06 -6.25
N LYS A 40 -7.96 0.37 -5.16
CA LYS A 40 -9.03 0.75 -4.22
C LYS A 40 -8.56 0.67 -2.78
N ILE A 41 -9.26 1.36 -1.88
CA ILE A 41 -9.08 1.23 -0.44
C ILE A 41 -10.22 0.38 0.12
N GLU A 42 -9.89 -0.68 0.84
CA GLU A 42 -10.85 -1.54 1.52
C GLU A 42 -10.36 -1.94 2.91
N PHE A 43 -11.27 -2.48 3.71
CA PHE A 43 -10.93 -3.06 5.00
C PHE A 43 -10.25 -4.43 4.81
N ASN A 44 -9.16 -4.65 5.53
CA ASN A 44 -8.59 -5.97 5.70
C ASN A 44 -9.27 -6.74 6.86
N SER A 45 -8.84 -7.98 7.12
CA SER A 45 -9.36 -8.83 8.20
C SER A 45 -9.13 -8.28 9.62
N PHE A 46 -8.24 -7.30 9.77
CA PHE A 46 -7.91 -6.64 11.04
C PHE A 46 -8.67 -5.32 11.23
N GLY A 47 -9.53 -4.93 10.28
CA GLY A 47 -10.27 -3.67 10.33
C GLY A 47 -9.46 -2.44 9.92
N GLU A 48 -8.31 -2.63 9.27
CA GLU A 48 -7.47 -1.54 8.77
C GLU A 48 -7.78 -1.25 7.30
N TYR A 49 -7.66 0.00 6.90
CA TYR A 49 -7.74 0.39 5.49
C TYR A 49 -6.43 0.09 4.78
N ASN A 50 -6.48 -0.77 3.77
CA ASN A 50 -5.35 -1.08 2.89
C ASN A 50 -5.68 -0.82 1.42
N ALA A 51 -4.63 -0.59 0.63
CA ALA A 51 -4.75 -0.55 -0.82
C ALA A 51 -4.82 -1.97 -1.40
N PHE A 52 -5.73 -2.17 -2.34
CA PHE A 52 -5.92 -3.42 -3.07
C PHE A 52 -5.88 -3.16 -4.57
N GLU A 53 -5.18 -4.04 -5.28
CA GLU A 53 -5.17 -4.07 -6.73
C GLU A 53 -6.39 -4.83 -7.25
N ILE A 54 -7.06 -4.25 -8.24
CA ILE A 54 -8.24 -4.83 -8.88
C ILE A 54 -7.78 -5.67 -10.06
N ASP A 55 -8.16 -6.94 -10.09
CA ASP A 55 -7.98 -7.87 -11.21
C ASP A 55 -6.57 -7.93 -11.84
N ASN A 56 -5.52 -7.66 -11.04
CA ASN A 56 -4.15 -7.50 -11.54
C ASN A 56 -4.03 -6.47 -12.68
N GLY A 57 -4.82 -5.40 -12.62
CA GLY A 57 -4.96 -4.43 -13.70
C GLY A 57 -3.78 -3.47 -13.84
N CYS A 58 -2.85 -3.40 -12.88
CA CYS A 58 -1.75 -2.46 -12.95
C CYS A 58 -0.79 -2.78 -14.12
N GLU A 59 -0.36 -1.73 -14.82
CA GLU A 59 0.57 -1.85 -15.95
C GLU A 59 2.01 -2.04 -15.43
N GLU A 60 2.82 -2.89 -16.06
CA GLU A 60 4.15 -3.29 -15.58
C GLU A 60 5.10 -2.14 -15.23
N LYS A 61 4.99 -1.00 -15.93
CA LYS A 61 5.88 0.16 -15.80
C LYS A 61 5.26 1.35 -15.08
N CYS A 62 4.07 1.19 -14.49
CA CYS A 62 3.40 2.25 -13.77
C CYS A 62 3.95 2.38 -12.33
N SER A 63 4.43 3.57 -11.96
CA SER A 63 4.96 3.87 -10.62
C SER A 63 4.21 4.97 -9.87
N LEU A 64 3.14 5.53 -10.45
CA LEU A 64 2.50 6.74 -9.93
C LEU A 64 2.00 6.59 -8.47
N CYS A 65 1.46 5.41 -8.13
CA CYS A 65 1.02 5.12 -6.76
C CYS A 65 2.17 5.09 -5.75
N LEU A 66 3.38 4.71 -6.18
CA LEU A 66 4.58 4.68 -5.35
C LEU A 66 5.16 6.08 -5.15
N GLU A 67 5.15 6.90 -6.21
CA GLU A 67 5.66 8.28 -6.18
C GLU A 67 4.90 9.17 -5.19
N VAL A 68 3.59 8.93 -5.02
CA VAL A 68 2.76 9.70 -4.09
C VAL A 68 2.66 9.09 -2.69
N CYS A 69 3.15 7.86 -2.50
CA CYS A 69 3.00 7.18 -1.21
C CYS A 69 4.06 7.68 -0.23
N PRO A 70 3.68 8.26 0.93
CA PRO A 70 4.64 8.81 1.88
C PRO A 70 5.49 7.74 2.60
N PHE A 71 5.07 6.47 2.53
CA PHE A 71 5.76 5.34 3.13
C PHE A 71 6.49 4.45 2.11
N TYR A 72 6.44 4.79 0.82
CA TYR A 72 7.27 4.11 -0.16
C TYR A 72 8.74 4.41 0.08
N ASN A 73 9.60 3.38 -0.01
CA ASN A 73 11.03 3.46 0.31
C ASN A 73 11.33 3.88 1.77
N ASN A 74 10.38 3.68 2.69
CA ASN A 74 10.58 3.87 4.12
C ASN A 74 10.86 2.53 4.82
N LYS A 75 11.56 2.57 5.95
CA LYS A 75 11.86 1.40 6.79
C LYS A 75 10.98 1.34 8.03
N ASP A 76 10.47 2.48 8.48
CA ASP A 76 9.68 2.58 9.70
C ASP A 76 8.19 2.62 9.35
N ASN A 77 7.40 1.84 10.08
CA ASN A 77 5.94 1.96 10.08
C ASN A 77 5.47 3.03 11.09
N GLU A 78 4.18 3.34 11.06
CA GLU A 78 3.53 4.33 11.93
C GLU A 78 3.74 4.06 13.41
N ASP A 79 3.72 2.79 13.86
CA ASP A 79 4.02 2.43 15.24
C ASP A 79 5.44 2.80 15.65
N THR A 80 6.41 2.51 14.77
CA THR A 80 7.82 2.79 15.02
C THR A 80 8.08 4.28 15.06
N LEU A 81 7.49 5.04 14.13
CA LEU A 81 7.55 6.50 14.11
C LEU A 81 6.89 7.11 15.36
N GLY A 82 5.71 6.60 15.72
CA GLY A 82 4.97 7.05 16.90
C GLY A 82 5.80 6.88 18.18
N LYS A 83 6.42 5.71 18.36
CA LYS A 83 7.31 5.45 19.50
C LYS A 83 8.53 6.37 19.51
N LYS A 84 9.19 6.55 18.37
CA LYS A 84 10.39 7.40 18.25
C LYS A 84 10.11 8.86 18.57
N LEU A 85 8.92 9.36 18.22
CA LEU A 85 8.60 10.79 18.30
C LEU A 85 7.81 11.17 19.56
N PHE A 86 7.05 10.24 20.16
CA PHE A 86 6.04 10.58 21.17
C PHE A 86 5.96 9.66 22.40
N ALA A 87 6.81 8.62 22.52
CA ALA A 87 6.73 7.68 23.66
C ALA A 87 7.45 8.16 24.94
N GLU A 88 7.21 9.39 25.36
CA GLU A 88 7.60 9.88 26.69
C GLU A 88 6.88 9.10 27.82
#